data_AF-A0A0E2NX02-F1
#
_entry.id   AF-A0A0E2NX02-F1
#
_cell.length_a   1.000
_cell.length_b   1.000
_cell.length_c   1.000
_cell.angle_alpha   90.00
_cell.angle_beta   90.00
_cell.angle_gamma   90.00
#
_symmetry.space_group_name_H-M   'P 1'
#
loop_
_entity.id
_entity.type
_entity.pdbx_description
1 polymer ?
#
loop_
_entity_poly.entity_id
_entity_poly.type
_entity_poly.pdbx_seq_one_letter_code
_entity_poly.pdbx_strand_id
1 'polypeptide(L)' 'MTPAAFKATIERLGLSQLAAARLLGIDGRTCRRYIKGDLKIPQPLARLLAYIERYGVGLAKEMMAAEAEEE' A
#
# COMPACT_ATOMS: atom_id res chain seq x y z
N MET A 1 6.69 -9.40 6.58
CA MET A 1 5.24 -9.16 6.61
C MET A 1 4.54 -10.29 5.88
N THR A 2 3.39 -10.75 6.37
CA THR A 2 2.58 -11.79 5.73
C THR A 2 1.57 -11.18 4.76
N PRO A 3 1.01 -11.96 3.81
CA PRO A 3 -0.07 -11.49 2.92
C PRO A 3 -1.26 -10.91 3.68
N ALA A 4 -1.68 -11.57 4.75
CA ALA A 4 -2.78 -11.12 5.61
C ALA A 4 -2.45 -9.79 6.31
N ALA A 5 -1.22 -9.64 6.83
CA ALA A 5 -0.79 -8.40 7.44
C ALA A 5 -0.74 -7.25 6.42
N PHE A 6 -0.23 -7.50 5.21
CA PHE A 6 -0.21 -6.50 4.13
C PHE A 6 -1.62 -6.02 3.80
N LYS A 7 -2.56 -6.97 3.58
CA LYS A 7 -3.96 -6.66 3.31
C LYS A 7 -4.58 -5.83 4.45
N ALA A 8 -4.38 -6.25 5.69
CA ALA A 8 -4.95 -5.54 6.83
C ALA A 8 -4.35 -4.14 7.02
N THR A 9 -3.07 -3.93 6.71
CA THR A 9 -2.45 -2.61 6.77
C THR A 9 -3.00 -1.66 5.70
N ILE A 10 -3.15 -2.11 4.45
CA ILE A 10 -3.74 -1.24 3.40
C ILE A 10 -5.20 -0.89 3.72
N GLU A 11 -5.96 -1.81 4.31
CA GLU A 11 -7.34 -1.57 4.76
C GLU A 11 -7.39 -0.56 5.92
N ARG A 12 -6.48 -0.66 6.89
CA ARG A 12 -6.35 0.30 8.00
C ARG A 12 -5.98 1.70 7.53
N LEU A 13 -5.18 1.80 6.47
CA LEU A 13 -4.84 3.06 5.82
C LEU A 13 -6.00 3.62 4.98
N GLY A 14 -7.13 2.91 4.84
CA GLY A 14 -8.26 3.30 4.01
C GLY A 14 -7.99 3.18 2.51
N LEU A 15 -6.99 2.40 2.11
CA LEU A 15 -6.57 2.26 0.73
C LEU A 15 -7.26 1.07 0.06
N SER A 16 -7.74 1.28 -1.15
CA SER A 16 -8.06 0.17 -2.06
C SER A 16 -6.78 -0.53 -2.52
N GLN A 17 -6.89 -1.77 -3.02
CA GLN A 17 -5.74 -2.48 -3.57
C GLN A 17 -5.05 -1.68 -4.69
N LEU A 18 -5.82 -0.99 -5.54
CA LEU A 18 -5.28 -0.19 -6.64
C LEU A 18 -4.59 1.08 -6.12
N ALA A 19 -5.18 1.78 -5.14
CA ALA A 19 -4.56 2.94 -4.51
C ALA A 19 -3.26 2.55 -3.78
N ALA A 20 -3.26 1.41 -3.07
CA ALA A 20 -2.05 0.88 -2.45
C ALA A 20 -0.97 0.51 -3.49
N ALA A 21 -1.36 0.02 -4.67
CA ALA A 21 -0.42 -0.27 -5.74
C ALA A 21 0.25 1.01 -6.28
N ARG A 22 -0.55 2.07 -6.51
CA ARG A 22 -0.04 3.39 -6.91
C ARG A 22 0.90 3.99 -5.86
N LEU A 23 0.47 4.03 -4.60
CA LEU A 23 1.27 4.52 -3.46
C LEU A 23 2.64 3.80 -3.35
N LEU A 24 2.66 2.50 -3.60
CA LEU A 24 3.86 1.67 -3.51
C LEU A 24 4.68 1.65 -4.80
N GLY A 25 4.23 2.33 -5.87
CA GLY A 25 4.89 2.34 -7.17
C GLY A 25 4.96 0.97 -7.85
N ILE A 26 3.94 0.13 -7.64
CA ILE A 26 3.88 -1.24 -8.20
C ILE A 26 2.62 -1.44 -9.05
N ASP A 27 2.67 -2.43 -9.94
CA ASP A 27 1.51 -2.82 -10.72
C ASP A 27 0.38 -3.46 -9.86
N GLY A 28 -0.88 -3.24 -10.24
CA GLY A 28 -2.05 -3.76 -9.54
C GLY A 28 -2.09 -5.28 -9.45
N ARG A 29 -1.57 -6.00 -10.45
CA ARG A 29 -1.43 -7.47 -10.44
C ARG A 29 -0.38 -7.91 -9.44
N THR A 30 0.73 -7.19 -9.33
CA THR A 30 1.77 -7.45 -8.32
C THR A 30 1.19 -7.27 -6.91
N CYS A 31 0.44 -6.18 -6.68
CA CYS A 31 -0.28 -5.96 -5.42
C CYS A 31 -1.26 -7.12 -5.12
N ARG A 32 -2.02 -7.59 -6.12
CA ARG A 32 -2.92 -8.75 -5.97
C ARG A 32 -2.17 -10.01 -5.54
N ARG A 33 -1.02 -10.29 -6.15
CA ARG A 33 -0.20 -11.47 -5.86
C ARG A 33 0.38 -11.41 -4.45
N TYR A 34 0.75 -10.23 -3.96
CA TYR A 34 1.15 -10.04 -2.56
C TYR A 34 0.01 -10.36 -1.58
N ILE A 35 -1.21 -9.88 -1.86
CA ILE A 35 -2.39 -10.16 -1.02
C ILE A 35 -2.75 -11.65 -1.01
N LYS A 36 -2.64 -12.33 -2.17
CA LYS A 36 -2.91 -13.77 -2.29
C LYS A 36 -1.81 -14.65 -1.71
N GLY A 37 -0.59 -14.14 -1.57
CA GLY A 37 0.58 -14.93 -1.19
C GLY A 37 1.28 -15.63 -2.36
N ASP A 38 0.84 -15.39 -3.60
CA ASP A 38 1.48 -15.89 -4.83
C ASP A 38 2.87 -15.29 -5.09
N LEU A 39 3.22 -14.23 -4.36
CA LEU A 39 4.51 -13.57 -4.41
C LEU A 39 4.92 -13.13 -3.00
N LYS A 40 6.19 -13.32 -2.67
CA LYS A 40 6.75 -12.83 -1.41
C LYS A 40 6.88 -11.31 -1.44
N ILE A 41 6.38 -10.65 -0.40
CA ILE A 41 6.52 -9.20 -0.25
C ILE A 41 8.00 -8.86 0.05
N PRO A 42 8.66 -8.01 -0.74
CA PRO A 42 10.04 -7.59 -0.49
C PRO A 42 10.15 -6.89 0.87
N GLN A 43 11.25 -7.15 1.59
CA GLN A 43 11.51 -6.53 2.89
C GLN A 43 11.52 -4.99 2.87
N PRO A 44 12.09 -4.30 1.87
CA PRO A 44 12.01 -2.85 1.78
C PRO A 44 10.57 -2.33 1.70
N LEU A 45 9.74 -2.97 0.88
CA LEU A 45 8.32 -2.63 0.73
C LEU A 45 7.57 -2.82 2.05
N ALA A 46 7.88 -3.90 2.76
CA ALA A 46 7.29 -4.18 4.06
C ALA A 46 7.66 -3.13 5.12
N ARG A 47 8.90 -2.66 5.12
CA ARG A 47 9.34 -1.58 6.01
C ARG A 47 8.68 -0.25 5.67
N LEU A 48 8.56 0.07 4.38
CA LEU A 48 7.89 1.29 3.93
C LEU A 48 6.43 1.31 4.36
N LEU A 49 5.69 0.21 4.10
CA LEU A 49 4.28 0.15 4.47
C LEU A 49 4.08 0.25 5.99
N ALA A 50 4.93 -0.42 6.78
CA ALA A 50 4.90 -0.30 8.25
C ALA A 50 5.25 1.12 8.74
N TYR A 51 6.16 1.83 8.05
CA TYR A 51 6.47 3.22 8.36
C TYR A 51 5.28 4.14 8.09
N ILE A 52 4.64 4.00 6.92
CA ILE A 52 3.45 4.76 6.54
C ILE A 52 2.30 4.47 7.52
N GLU A 53 2.08 3.20 7.87
CA GLU A 53 1.07 2.82 8.86
C GLU A 53 1.29 3.49 10.23
N ARG A 54 2.55 3.61 10.65
CA ARG A 54 2.88 4.15 11.97
C ARG A 54 2.91 5.68 12.02
N TYR A 55 3.29 6.35 10.92
CA TYR A 55 3.61 7.78 10.92
C TYR A 55 2.90 8.58 9.81
N GLY A 56 2.32 7.91 8.81
CA GLY A 56 1.91 8.50 7.53
C GLY A 56 0.40 8.55 7.27
N VAL A 57 -0.46 8.35 8.28
CA VAL A 57 -1.93 8.34 8.07
C VAL A 57 -2.45 9.70 7.56
N GLY A 58 -1.79 10.81 7.89
CA GLY A 58 -2.05 12.14 7.30
C GLY A 58 -1.44 12.32 5.91
N LEU A 59 -0.16 11.95 5.76
CA LEU A 59 0.62 12.11 4.52
C LEU A 59 0.04 11.30 3.35
N ALA A 60 -0.43 10.07 3.60
CA ALA A 60 -1.02 9.23 2.56
C ALA A 60 -2.35 9.79 2.03
N LYS A 61 -3.15 10.43 2.91
CA LYS A 61 -4.36 11.15 2.49
C LYS A 61 -4.02 12.38 1.65
N GLU A 62 -3.02 13.15 2.07
CA GLU A 62 -2.56 14.35 1.34
C GLU A 62 -1.98 14.01 -0.03
N MET A 63 -1.16 12.96 -0.14
CA MET A 63 -0.60 12.50 -1.42
C MET A 63 -1.70 12.05 -2.40
N MET A 64 -2.73 11.35 -1.91
CA MET A 64 -3.86 10.94 -2.74
C MET A 64 -4.74 12.13 -3.16
N ALA A 65 -4.86 13.16 -2.32
CA ALA A 65 -5.59 14.39 -2.67
C ALA A 65 -4.86 15.17 -3.76
N ALA A 66 -3.53 15.26 -3.68
CA ALA A 66 -2.72 15.92 -4.71
C ALA A 66 -2.81 15.22 -6.08
N GLU A 67 -2.83 13.89 -6.13
CA GLU A 67 -2.99 13.15 -7.41
C GLU A 67 -4.39 13.32 -8.03
N ALA A 68 -5.44 13.50 -7.22
CA ALA A 68 -6.80 13.70 -7.70
C ALA A 68 -7.06 15.12 -8.25
N GLU A 69 -6.19 16.08 -7.93
CA GLU A 69 -6.26 17.45 -8.47
C GLU A 69 -5.46 17.61 -9.78
N GLU A 70 -4.58 16.66 -10.11
CA GLU A 70 -3.78 16.67 -11.34
C GLU A 70 -4.46 15.92 -12.53
N GLU A 71 -5.59 15.24 -12.29
CA GLU A 71 -6.38 14.47 -13.28
C GLU A 71 -7.63 15.24 -13.74
#